data_AF-A0A944V6L9-F1
#
_entry.id   AF-A0A944V6L9-F1
#
_cell.length_a   1.000
_cell.length_b   1.000
_cell.length_c   1.000
_cell.angle_alpha   90.00
_cell.angle_beta   90.00
_cell.angle_gamma   90.00
#
_symmetry.space_group_name_H-M   'P 1'
#
loop_
_entity.id
_entity.type
_entity.pdbx_description
1 polymer ?
#
loop_
_entity_poly.entity_id
_entity_poly.type
_entity_poly.pdbx_seq_one_letter_code
_entity_poly.pdbx_strand_id
1 'polypeptide(L)'
;DFPLPWSSLPETSAVATPDEYKKALASTGFKLIAERNRRDFAMAFFADLQVRMADSQGPPPLGLHILMGEKTSEKISNVVAQLSKNCIAPIELIAEKRL
;
A
#
# COMPACT_ATOMS: atom_id res chain seq x y z
N ASP A 1 12.51 -1.90 -2.08
CA ASP A 1 12.83 -1.15 -3.30
C ASP A 1 11.92 0.07 -3.43
N PHE A 2 12.51 1.25 -3.56
CA PHE A 2 11.82 2.51 -3.81
C PHE A 2 11.99 2.87 -5.30
N PRO A 3 11.06 3.62 -5.92
CA PRO A 3 9.92 4.32 -5.33
C PRO A 3 8.71 3.42 -5.03
N LEU A 4 7.86 3.87 -4.11
CA LEU A 4 6.56 3.29 -3.75
C LEU A 4 5.45 4.34 -3.93
N PRO A 5 4.16 3.93 -3.96
CA PRO A 5 3.05 4.87 -4.11
C PRO A 5 3.03 6.03 -3.10
N TRP A 6 3.42 5.76 -1.85
CA TRP A 6 3.40 6.75 -0.75
C TRP A 6 4.73 7.49 -0.57
N SER A 7 5.83 6.98 -1.12
CA SER A 7 7.13 7.64 -1.00
C SER A 7 8.08 7.21 -2.11
N SER A 8 8.82 8.18 -2.67
CA SER A 8 9.89 7.91 -3.63
C SER A 8 11.23 7.57 -2.98
N LEU A 9 11.40 7.88 -1.69
CA LEU A 9 12.66 7.76 -0.95
C LEU A 9 12.45 7.05 0.39
N PRO A 10 13.41 6.23 0.86
CA PRO A 10 13.27 5.54 2.14
C PRO A 10 13.16 6.52 3.32
N GLU A 11 13.85 7.65 3.28
CA GLU A 11 13.90 8.65 4.36
C GLU A 11 12.54 9.34 4.59
N THR A 12 11.68 9.36 3.57
CA THR A 12 10.34 9.94 3.63
C THR A 12 9.23 8.88 3.73
N SER A 13 9.60 7.62 3.96
CA SER A 13 8.66 6.52 4.18
C SER A 13 8.45 6.27 5.67
N ALA A 14 7.24 6.56 6.17
CA ALA A 14 6.86 6.32 7.57
C ALA A 14 6.14 4.97 7.80
N VAL A 15 6.32 4.00 6.89
CA VAL A 15 5.70 2.67 7.03
C VAL A 15 6.38 1.90 8.17
N ALA A 16 5.57 1.38 9.07
CA ALA A 16 5.98 0.64 10.26
C ALA A 16 5.24 -0.70 10.35
N THR A 17 5.60 -1.53 11.34
CA THR A 17 4.92 -2.81 11.60
C THR A 17 3.50 -2.61 12.13
N PRO A 18 2.57 -3.57 11.93
CA PRO A 18 1.22 -3.46 12.47
C PRO A 18 1.19 -3.26 13.98
N ASP A 19 2.13 -3.85 14.71
CA ASP A 19 2.25 -3.73 16.16
C ASP A 19 2.63 -2.32 16.60
N GLU A 20 3.46 -1.61 15.84
CA GLU A 20 3.80 -0.20 16.11
C GLU A 20 2.56 0.69 15.96
N TYR A 21 1.77 0.51 14.90
CA TYR A 21 0.50 1.23 14.74
C TYR A 21 -0.50 0.90 15.86
N LYS A 22 -0.64 -0.38 16.25
CA LYS A 22 -1.51 -0.79 17.36
C LYS A 22 -1.09 -0.15 18.69
N LYS A 23 0.21 -0.08 18.97
CA LYS A 23 0.75 0.61 20.16
C LYS A 23 0.45 2.11 20.13
N ALA A 24 0.63 2.76 18.97
CA ALA A 24 0.34 4.19 18.81
C ALA A 24 -1.16 4.52 18.97
N LEU A 25 -2.05 3.65 18.49
CA LEU A 25 -3.49 3.77 18.72
C LEU A 25 -3.82 3.64 20.22
N ALA A 26 -3.28 2.61 20.87
CA ALA A 26 -3.52 2.38 22.30
C ALA A 26 -3.02 3.54 23.18
N SER A 27 -1.83 4.08 22.89
CA SER A 27 -1.24 5.19 23.66
C SER A 27 -2.02 6.50 23.54
N THR A 28 -2.89 6.63 22.54
CA THR A 28 -3.73 7.80 22.29
C THR A 28 -5.20 7.60 22.69
N GLY A 29 -5.50 6.50 23.40
CA GLY A 29 -6.84 6.22 23.95
C GLY A 29 -7.79 5.54 22.96
N PHE A 30 -7.28 5.03 21.83
CA PHE A 30 -8.08 4.21 20.92
C PHE A 30 -8.06 2.74 21.34
N LYS A 31 -9.20 2.08 21.20
CA LYS A 31 -9.34 0.64 21.35
C LYS A 31 -9.45 0.00 19.97
N LEU A 32 -8.60 -0.98 19.68
CA LEU A 32 -8.71 -1.77 18.46
C LEU A 32 -9.96 -2.65 18.49
N ILE A 33 -10.70 -2.67 17.38
CA ILE A 33 -11.94 -3.43 17.18
C ILE A 33 -11.73 -4.56 16.18
N ALA A 34 -10.93 -4.33 15.14
CA ALA A 34 -10.59 -5.36 14.19
C ALA A 34 -9.23 -5.09 13.52
N GLU A 35 -8.58 -6.17 13.10
CA GLU A 35 -7.41 -6.17 12.25
C GLU A 35 -7.71 -7.10 11.06
N ARG A 36 -7.41 -6.66 9.84
CA ARG A 36 -7.56 -7.50 8.64
C ARG A 36 -6.31 -7.41 7.79
N ASN A 37 -5.77 -8.57 7.45
CA ASN A 37 -4.72 -8.66 6.45
C ASN A 37 -5.35 -8.68 5.05
N ARG A 38 -5.02 -7.68 4.23
CA ARG A 38 -5.55 -7.52 2.86
C ARG A 38 -4.52 -7.89 1.80
N ARG A 39 -3.49 -8.66 2.17
CA ARG A 39 -2.41 -9.08 1.28
C ARG A 39 -2.90 -9.78 0.02
N ASP A 40 -3.75 -10.79 0.15
CA ASP A 40 -4.19 -11.59 -1.00
C ASP A 40 -5.04 -10.75 -1.95
N PHE A 41 -5.89 -9.89 -1.39
CA PHE A 41 -6.63 -8.89 -2.16
C PHE A 41 -5.68 -7.95 -2.92
N ALA A 42 -4.65 -7.43 -2.26
CA ALA A 42 -3.68 -6.53 -2.88
C ALA A 42 -2.89 -7.22 -3.99
N MET A 43 -2.45 -8.46 -3.78
CA MET A 43 -1.77 -9.27 -4.80
C MET A 43 -2.64 -9.45 -6.04
N ALA A 44 -3.92 -9.82 -5.86
CA ALA A 44 -4.85 -9.96 -6.97
C ALA A 44 -5.10 -8.62 -7.70
N PHE A 45 -5.29 -7.54 -6.93
CA PHE A 45 -5.51 -6.20 -7.48
C PHE A 45 -4.33 -5.71 -8.34
N PHE A 46 -3.10 -5.81 -7.82
CA PHE A 46 -1.93 -5.32 -8.55
C PHE A 46 -1.54 -6.22 -9.73
N ALA A 47 -1.81 -7.52 -9.67
CA ALA A 47 -1.66 -8.42 -10.81
C ALA A 47 -2.61 -8.03 -11.95
N ASP A 48 -3.89 -7.82 -11.66
CA ASP A 48 -4.89 -7.37 -12.65
C ASP A 48 -4.53 -5.99 -13.22
N LEU A 49 -4.05 -5.08 -12.37
CA LEU A 49 -3.62 -3.76 -12.79
C LEU A 49 -2.43 -3.80 -13.76
N GLN A 50 -1.44 -4.67 -13.53
CA GLN A 50 -0.30 -4.83 -14.43
C GLN A 50 -0.74 -5.34 -15.81
N VAL A 51 -1.66 -6.31 -15.87
CA VAL A 51 -2.20 -6.82 -17.14
C VAL A 51 -2.87 -5.69 -17.94
N ARG A 52 -3.76 -4.93 -17.30
CA ARG A 52 -4.46 -3.80 -17.94
C ARG A 52 -3.53 -2.72 -18.47
N MET A 53 -2.40 -2.48 -17.78
CA MET A 53 -1.40 -1.50 -18.21
C MET A 53 -0.52 -2.01 -19.35
N ALA A 54 -0.29 -3.32 -19.45
CA ALA A 54 0.47 -3.93 -20.53
C ALA A 54 -0.33 -3.96 -21.84
N ASP A 55 -1.65 -4.15 -21.75
CA ASP A 55 -2.55 -4.24 -22.91
C ASP A 55 -2.95 -2.86 -23.49
N SER A 56 -2.56 -1.74 -22.85
CA SER A 56 -2.93 -0.40 -23.29
C SER A 56 -1.86 0.26 -24.18
N GLN A 57 -2.27 0.96 -25.24
CA GLN A 57 -1.38 1.75 -26.11
C GLN A 57 -0.98 3.09 -25.48
N GLY A 58 -0.53 3.06 -24.22
CA GLY A 58 -0.27 4.23 -23.39
C GLY A 58 -1.19 4.33 -22.17
N PRO A 59 -0.91 5.25 -21.24
CA PRO A 59 -1.72 5.42 -20.04
C PRO A 59 -3.14 5.90 -20.42
N PRO A 60 -4.20 5.32 -19.82
CA PRO A 60 -5.57 5.77 -20.08
C PRO A 60 -5.76 7.23 -19.65
N PRO A 61 -6.71 8.00 -20.21
CA PRO A 61 -6.93 9.40 -19.80
C PRO A 61 -7.21 9.60 -18.30
N LEU A 62 -7.72 8.57 -17.63
CA LEU A 62 -7.87 8.50 -16.18
C LEU A 62 -7.21 7.22 -15.66
N GLY A 63 -6.23 7.37 -14.77
CA GLY A 63 -5.55 6.23 -14.16
C GLY A 63 -4.57 6.64 -13.08
N LEU A 64 -3.96 5.64 -12.43
CA LEU A 64 -3.05 5.88 -11.29
C LEU A 64 -1.83 6.73 -11.65
N HIS A 65 -1.47 6.83 -12.93
CA HIS A 65 -0.38 7.68 -13.41
C HIS A 65 -0.60 9.17 -13.14
N ILE A 66 -1.85 9.63 -13.00
CA ILE A 66 -2.16 11.00 -12.58
C ILE A 66 -1.72 11.22 -11.12
N LEU A 67 -1.97 10.24 -10.25
CA LEU A 67 -1.62 10.30 -8.83
C LEU A 67 -0.13 10.02 -8.59
N MET A 68 0.42 9.05 -9.30
CA MET A 68 1.75 8.48 -9.02
C MET A 68 2.85 9.03 -9.92
N GLY A 69 2.48 9.79 -10.95
CA GLY A 69 3.38 10.47 -11.88
C GLY A 69 4.04 9.53 -12.90
N GLU A 70 5.11 10.00 -13.54
CA GLU A 70 5.82 9.26 -14.58
C GLU A 70 6.35 7.89 -14.10
N LYS A 71 6.69 7.78 -12.81
CA LYS A 71 7.23 6.55 -12.18
C LYS A 71 6.17 5.53 -11.76
N THR A 72 4.95 5.62 -12.29
CA THR A 72 3.83 4.75 -11.86
C THR A 72 4.09 3.28 -12.09
N SER A 73 4.62 2.91 -13.26
CA SER A 73 4.94 1.51 -13.57
C SER A 73 5.98 0.94 -12.60
N GLU A 74 7.04 1.70 -12.33
CA GLU A 74 8.09 1.33 -11.37
C GLU A 74 7.54 1.17 -9.95
N LYS A 75 6.71 2.13 -9.48
CA LYS A 75 6.05 2.06 -8.17
C LYS A 75 5.17 0.83 -8.02
N ILE A 76 4.39 0.48 -9.03
CA ILE A 76 3.52 -0.71 -9.01
C ILE A 76 4.36 -1.99 -9.01
N SER A 77 5.40 -2.06 -9.85
CA SER A 77 6.32 -3.20 -9.88
C SER A 77 6.99 -3.43 -8.51
N ASN A 78 7.45 -2.35 -7.88
CA ASN A 78 8.05 -2.41 -6.54
C ASN A 78 7.06 -2.89 -5.47
N VAL A 79 5.80 -2.46 -5.52
CA VAL A 79 4.75 -2.98 -4.62
C VAL A 79 4.53 -4.47 -4.82
N VAL A 80 4.39 -4.94 -6.06
CA VAL A 80 4.19 -6.36 -6.37
C VAL A 80 5.36 -7.22 -5.91
N ALA A 81 6.59 -6.76 -6.14
CA ALA A 81 7.79 -7.46 -5.70
C ALA A 81 7.87 -7.56 -4.17
N GLN A 82 7.59 -6.46 -3.46
CA GLN A 82 7.62 -6.43 -1.99
C GLN A 82 6.47 -7.20 -1.36
N LEU A 83 5.27 -7.15 -1.97
CA LEU A 83 4.18 -8.04 -1.61
C LEU A 83 4.69 -9.46 -1.77
N SER A 84 5.08 -9.93 -2.96
CA SER A 84 5.51 -11.31 -3.21
C SER A 84 6.57 -11.83 -2.23
N LYS A 85 7.52 -10.99 -1.80
CA LYS A 85 8.57 -11.31 -0.81
C LYS A 85 8.12 -11.30 0.66
N ASN A 86 6.84 -11.08 0.94
CA ASN A 86 6.29 -10.87 2.30
C ASN A 86 6.91 -9.68 3.05
N CYS A 87 7.48 -8.70 2.34
CA CYS A 87 8.07 -7.51 2.97
C CYS A 87 7.00 -6.49 3.40
N ILE A 88 5.91 -6.40 2.62
CA ILE A 88 4.77 -5.52 2.92
C ILE A 88 3.45 -6.27 2.78
N ALA A 89 2.41 -5.77 3.43
CA ALA A 89 1.02 -6.13 3.23
C ALA A 89 0.13 -4.95 3.63
N PRO A 90 -0.94 -4.63 2.90
CA PRO A 90 -1.95 -3.71 3.40
C PRO A 90 -2.68 -4.35 4.57
N ILE A 91 -2.66 -3.66 5.71
CA ILE A 91 -3.33 -4.08 6.93
C ILE A 91 -4.38 -3.03 7.27
N GLU A 92 -5.63 -3.45 7.39
CA GLU A 92 -6.72 -2.61 7.90
C GLU A 92 -6.75 -2.73 9.42
N LEU A 93 -6.58 -1.61 10.12
CA LEU A 93 -6.82 -1.50 11.57
C LEU A 93 -8.07 -0.65 11.79
N ILE A 94 -9.08 -1.22 12.43
CA ILE A 94 -10.33 -0.54 12.78
C ILE A 94 -10.31 -0.29 14.28
N ALA A 95 -10.40 0.97 14.69
CA ALA A 95 -10.33 1.37 16.09
C ALA A 95 -11.42 2.38 16.43
N GLU A 96 -11.86 2.36 17.69
CA GLU A 96 -12.81 3.32 18.25
C GLU A 96 -12.11 4.18 19.31
N LYS A 97 -12.42 5.48 19.34
CA LYS A 97 -12.00 6.34 20.45
C LYS A 97 -12.89 6.00 21.66
N ARG A 98 -12.28 5.60 22.77
CA ARG A 98 -13.03 5.52 24.04
C ARG A 98 -13.25 6.94 24.55
N LEU A 99 -14.52 7.27 24.80
CA LEU A 99 -14.92 8.47 25.55
C LEU A 99 -14.62 8.29 27.04
#